data_AF-A0A832BS04-F1
#
_entry.id   AF-A0A832BS04-F1
#
_cell.length_a   1.000
_cell.length_b   1.000
_cell.length_c   1.000
_cell.angle_alpha   90.00
_cell.angle_beta   90.00
_cell.angle_gamma   90.00
#
_symmetry.space_group_name_H-M   'P 1'
#
loop_
_entity.id
_entity.type
_entity.pdbx_description
1 polymer ?
#
loop_
_entity_poly.entity_id
_entity_poly.type
_entity_poly.pdbx_seq_one_letter_code
_entity_poly.pdbx_strand_id
1 'polypeptide(L)'
;MRALTRLPEPQILQQRGAGWLAAFLASGKTRPDSSKYANPQIKAQLNSMSYHKCFYCEVKLKNKPKEVDHQIEVSVDNTLSYTWTNLYLACDNCNGKIDHATIPITDALDPCRNTNTKIGNHITFTDEQITAKNGSPLGLETIKKYRLDTELLDKRRIDQLKIFQKLLITVQQTLIAQGRNSLSQAEKQALQIFKQPDQPFSLMFKIILAQYNL
;
A
#
# COMPACT_ATOMS: atom_id res chain seq x y z
N MET A 1 4.91 -0.68 -0.09
CA MET A 1 3.91 -1.73 -0.39
C MET A 1 4.06 -2.86 0.60
N ARG A 2 2.94 -3.40 1.11
CA ARG A 2 2.91 -4.63 1.91
C ARG A 2 1.84 -5.57 1.38
N ALA A 3 1.86 -6.83 1.81
CA ALA A 3 0.79 -7.77 1.51
C ALA A 3 -0.50 -7.39 2.23
N LEU A 4 -1.62 -7.49 1.53
CA LEU A 4 -2.98 -7.21 1.97
C LEU A 4 -3.84 -8.46 1.78
N THR A 5 -4.73 -8.70 2.73
CA THR A 5 -5.72 -9.76 2.60
C THR A 5 -6.95 -9.21 1.91
N ARG A 6 -7.34 -9.80 0.77
CA ARG A 6 -8.63 -9.51 0.12
C ARG A 6 -9.76 -9.94 1.05
N LEU A 7 -10.64 -9.00 1.37
CA LEU A 7 -11.92 -9.32 2.01
C LEU A 7 -12.93 -9.79 0.95
N PRO A 8 -14.04 -10.44 1.37
CA PRO A 8 -15.12 -10.80 0.46
C PRO A 8 -15.61 -9.60 -0.35
N GLU A 9 -16.05 -9.87 -1.58
CA GLU A 9 -16.66 -8.87 -2.44
C GLU A 9 -17.86 -8.22 -1.74
N PRO A 10 -17.98 -6.89 -1.74
CA PRO A 10 -19.10 -6.22 -1.09
C PRO A 10 -20.44 -6.56 -1.79
N GLN A 11 -21.50 -6.74 -1.00
CA GLN A 11 -22.81 -7.19 -1.48
C GLN A 11 -23.36 -6.34 -2.64
N ILE A 12 -23.16 -5.03 -2.63
CA ILE A 12 -23.61 -4.14 -3.71
C ILE A 12 -23.00 -4.50 -5.07
N LEU A 13 -21.74 -4.94 -5.08
CA LEU A 13 -21.04 -5.31 -6.31
C LEU A 13 -21.49 -6.70 -6.78
N GLN A 14 -21.71 -7.63 -5.85
CA GLN A 14 -22.29 -8.94 -6.18
C GLN A 14 -23.69 -8.80 -6.80
N GLN A 15 -24.52 -7.90 -6.27
CA GLN A 15 -25.90 -7.72 -6.71
C GLN A 15 -26.03 -6.89 -7.99
N ARG A 16 -25.19 -5.85 -8.15
CA ARG A 16 -25.37 -4.85 -9.22
C ARG A 16 -24.23 -4.78 -10.23
N GLY A 17 -23.08 -5.37 -9.93
CA GLY A 17 -21.86 -5.26 -10.75
C GLY A 17 -22.07 -5.73 -12.17
N ALA A 18 -22.71 -6.89 -12.37
CA ALA A 18 -23.02 -7.41 -13.70
C ALA A 18 -23.94 -6.48 -14.50
N GLY A 19 -25.00 -5.95 -13.87
CA GLY A 19 -25.91 -5.00 -14.51
C GLY A 19 -25.25 -3.67 -14.83
N TRP A 20 -24.37 -3.18 -13.96
CA TRP A 20 -23.58 -1.98 -14.21
C TRP A 20 -22.59 -2.17 -15.36
N LEU A 21 -21.96 -3.33 -15.45
CA LEU A 21 -21.06 -3.66 -16.55
C LEU A 21 -21.82 -3.70 -17.88
N ALA A 22 -22.92 -4.45 -17.94
CA ALA A 22 -23.74 -4.54 -19.16
C ALA A 22 -24.20 -3.17 -19.65
N ALA A 23 -24.69 -2.32 -18.74
CA ALA A 23 -25.09 -0.96 -19.07
C ALA A 23 -23.92 -0.08 -19.55
N PHE A 24 -22.74 -0.24 -18.96
CA PHE A 24 -21.54 0.49 -19.40
C PHE A 24 -21.11 0.07 -20.80
N LEU A 25 -21.00 -1.23 -21.06
CA LEU A 25 -20.60 -1.75 -22.37
C LEU A 25 -21.60 -1.36 -23.47
N ALA A 26 -22.91 -1.43 -23.18
CA ALA A 26 -23.95 -1.01 -24.12
C ALA A 26 -23.97 0.51 -24.38
N SER A 27 -23.41 1.33 -23.48
CA SER A 27 -23.45 2.78 -23.62
C SER A 27 -22.47 3.35 -24.66
N GLY A 28 -21.48 2.57 -25.10
CA GLY A 28 -20.40 3.03 -25.99
C GLY A 28 -19.45 4.06 -25.37
N LYS A 29 -19.59 4.39 -24.07
CA LYS A 29 -18.71 5.31 -23.37
C LYS A 29 -17.33 4.69 -23.14
N THR A 30 -16.30 5.54 -23.12
CA THR A 30 -14.92 5.11 -22.83
C THR A 30 -14.61 5.00 -21.34
N ARG A 31 -15.48 5.53 -20.46
CA ARG A 31 -15.29 5.50 -19.00
C ARG A 31 -16.56 5.07 -18.27
N PRO A 32 -16.46 4.16 -17.28
CA PRO A 32 -17.57 3.78 -16.43
C PRO A 32 -17.92 4.90 -15.44
N ASP A 33 -19.14 4.87 -14.95
CA ASP A 33 -19.61 5.78 -13.90
C ASP A 33 -18.89 5.48 -12.58
N SER A 34 -18.13 6.47 -12.10
CA SER A 34 -17.33 6.38 -10.89
C SER A 34 -18.16 6.25 -9.62
N SER A 35 -19.38 6.75 -9.59
CA SER A 35 -20.26 6.58 -8.42
C SER A 35 -20.60 5.11 -8.14
N LYS A 36 -20.47 4.23 -9.15
CA LYS A 36 -20.76 2.80 -9.07
C LYS A 36 -19.57 2.01 -8.54
N TYR A 37 -18.41 2.05 -9.20
CA TYR A 37 -17.22 1.31 -8.71
C TYR A 37 -16.60 1.97 -7.46
N ALA A 38 -16.86 3.26 -7.25
CA ALA A 38 -16.45 4.01 -6.07
C ALA A 38 -17.61 4.21 -5.06
N ASN A 39 -18.63 3.34 -5.11
CA ASN A 39 -19.76 3.35 -4.18
C ASN A 39 -19.30 3.31 -2.71
N PRO A 40 -19.98 3.99 -1.77
CA PRO A 40 -19.59 4.02 -0.36
C PRO A 40 -19.35 2.66 0.28
N GLN A 41 -20.15 1.62 -0.05
CA GLN A 41 -19.95 0.27 0.50
C GLN A 41 -18.68 -0.40 -0.04
N ILE A 42 -18.37 -0.21 -1.33
CA ILE A 42 -17.13 -0.70 -1.94
C ILE A 42 -15.92 0.01 -1.32
N LYS A 43 -15.98 1.35 -1.23
CA LYS A 43 -14.93 2.14 -0.58
C LYS A 43 -14.75 1.73 0.88
N ALA A 44 -15.81 1.47 1.63
CA ALA A 44 -15.72 1.01 3.01
C ALA A 44 -14.96 -0.32 3.10
N GLN A 45 -15.27 -1.29 2.25
CA GLN A 45 -14.59 -2.59 2.19
C GLN A 45 -13.09 -2.44 1.86
N LEU A 46 -12.77 -1.63 0.84
CA LEU A 46 -11.37 -1.34 0.46
C LEU A 46 -10.59 -0.64 1.58
N ASN A 47 -11.23 0.28 2.32
CA ASN A 47 -10.61 0.93 3.48
C ASN A 47 -10.29 -0.07 4.59
N SER A 48 -11.21 -0.98 4.90
CA SER A 48 -11.02 -2.01 5.94
C SER A 48 -9.86 -2.94 5.61
N MET A 49 -9.68 -3.33 4.33
CA MET A 49 -8.57 -4.19 3.89
C MET A 49 -7.18 -3.62 4.21
N SER A 50 -7.06 -2.29 4.20
CA SER A 50 -5.77 -1.58 4.23
C SER A 50 -5.55 -0.76 5.49
N TYR A 51 -6.49 -0.80 6.45
CA TYR A 51 -6.52 0.11 7.60
C TYR A 51 -6.49 1.58 7.17
N HIS A 52 -7.30 1.92 6.14
CA HIS A 52 -7.37 3.24 5.54
C HIS A 52 -6.03 3.72 4.95
N LYS A 53 -5.22 2.82 4.38
CA LYS A 53 -3.96 3.17 3.71
C LYS A 53 -4.06 2.96 2.20
N CYS A 54 -3.25 3.68 1.44
CA CYS A 54 -3.06 3.35 0.03
C CYS A 54 -2.49 1.94 -0.10
N PHE A 55 -3.04 1.13 -1.02
CA PHE A 55 -2.62 -0.25 -1.22
C PHE A 55 -1.16 -0.35 -1.69
N TYR A 56 -0.69 0.66 -2.44
CA TYR A 56 0.64 0.68 -3.02
C TYR A 56 1.68 1.28 -2.06
N CYS A 57 1.51 2.54 -1.65
CA CYS A 57 2.52 3.27 -0.87
C CYS A 57 2.34 3.21 0.65
N GLU A 58 1.25 2.63 1.17
CA GLU A 58 0.92 2.56 2.60
C GLU A 58 0.71 3.92 3.29
N VAL A 59 0.55 5.02 2.56
CA VAL A 59 0.18 6.30 3.17
C VAL A 59 -1.24 6.22 3.75
N LYS A 60 -1.43 6.64 5.01
CA LYS A 60 -2.76 6.80 5.62
C LYS A 60 -3.59 7.85 4.85
N LEU A 61 -4.82 7.48 4.51
CA LEU A 61 -5.76 8.22 3.66
C LEU A 61 -6.93 8.85 4.43
N LYS A 62 -6.97 8.71 5.76
CA LYS A 62 -7.92 9.45 6.59
C LYS A 62 -7.70 10.95 6.35
N ASN A 63 -8.79 11.66 6.01
CA ASN A 63 -8.80 13.09 5.68
C ASN A 63 -7.92 13.48 4.47
N LYS A 64 -7.59 12.54 3.58
CA LYS A 64 -6.87 12.82 2.33
C LYS A 64 -7.70 12.37 1.12
N PRO A 65 -7.46 12.94 -0.07
CA PRO A 65 -7.99 12.41 -1.32
C PRO A 65 -7.67 10.93 -1.45
N LYS A 66 -8.67 10.14 -1.87
CA LYS A 66 -8.54 8.70 -2.09
C LYS A 66 -9.48 8.28 -3.19
N GLU A 67 -8.96 7.48 -4.10
CA GLU A 67 -9.65 7.01 -5.27
C GLU A 67 -9.71 5.49 -5.30
N VAL A 68 -10.70 4.97 -6.01
CA VAL A 68 -10.74 3.57 -6.39
C VAL A 68 -10.05 3.45 -7.73
N ASP A 69 -8.88 2.82 -7.73
CA ASP A 69 -8.05 2.58 -8.90
C ASP A 69 -8.39 1.21 -9.51
N HIS A 70 -8.25 1.11 -10.83
CA HIS A 70 -8.35 -0.14 -11.58
C HIS A 70 -6.95 -0.67 -11.84
N GLN A 71 -6.60 -1.82 -11.28
CA GLN A 71 -5.26 -2.41 -11.40
C GLN A 71 -4.85 -2.65 -12.86
N ILE A 72 -5.78 -3.18 -13.66
CA ILE A 72 -5.79 -3.13 -15.12
C ILE A 72 -6.75 -2.02 -15.51
N GLU A 73 -6.25 -1.02 -16.24
CA GLU A 73 -7.00 0.18 -16.58
C GLU A 73 -8.19 -0.15 -17.50
N VAL A 74 -9.28 0.60 -17.35
CA VAL A 74 -10.50 0.44 -18.18
C VAL A 74 -10.20 0.53 -19.68
N SER A 75 -9.23 1.36 -20.09
CA SER A 75 -8.83 1.50 -21.49
C SER A 75 -8.12 0.27 -22.05
N VAL A 76 -7.63 -0.63 -21.18
CA VAL A 76 -6.97 -1.89 -21.54
C VAL A 76 -8.00 -3.01 -21.57
N ASP A 77 -8.80 -3.12 -20.52
CA ASP A 77 -9.90 -4.09 -20.44
C ASP A 77 -11.10 -3.49 -19.70
N ASN A 78 -12.07 -3.03 -20.48
CA ASN A 78 -13.27 -2.41 -19.96
C ASN A 78 -14.22 -3.42 -19.26
N THR A 79 -14.03 -4.73 -19.48
CA THR A 79 -14.82 -5.79 -18.84
C THR A 79 -14.52 -5.92 -17.35
N LEU A 80 -13.35 -5.43 -16.92
CA LEU A 80 -12.90 -5.46 -15.53
C LEU A 80 -13.33 -4.22 -14.70
N SER A 81 -14.13 -3.32 -15.27
CA SER A 81 -14.53 -2.05 -14.66
C SER A 81 -15.22 -2.18 -13.30
N TYR A 82 -15.90 -3.31 -13.07
CA TYR A 82 -16.65 -3.61 -11.85
C TYR A 82 -16.19 -4.92 -11.20
N THR A 83 -15.00 -5.42 -11.56
CA THR A 83 -14.44 -6.66 -11.00
C THR A 83 -13.75 -6.37 -9.67
N TRP A 84 -14.22 -6.96 -8.57
CA TRP A 84 -13.69 -6.69 -7.22
C TRP A 84 -12.18 -6.84 -7.11
N THR A 85 -11.63 -7.89 -7.72
CA THR A 85 -10.19 -8.18 -7.71
C THR A 85 -9.36 -7.22 -8.56
N ASN A 86 -10.01 -6.36 -9.36
CA ASN A 86 -9.38 -5.29 -10.14
C ASN A 86 -9.49 -3.91 -9.45
N LEU A 87 -10.26 -3.77 -8.36
CA LEU A 87 -10.45 -2.50 -7.65
C LEU A 87 -9.50 -2.35 -6.45
N TYR A 88 -8.76 -1.25 -6.39
CA TYR A 88 -7.71 -0.96 -5.40
C TYR A 88 -7.92 0.42 -4.76
N LEU A 89 -7.51 0.60 -3.51
CA LEU A 89 -7.54 1.92 -2.87
C LEU A 89 -6.22 2.65 -3.09
N ALA A 90 -6.26 3.78 -3.79
CA ALA A 90 -5.08 4.58 -4.12
C ALA A 90 -5.15 5.99 -3.53
N CYS A 91 -3.99 6.56 -3.18
CA CYS A 91 -3.85 8.00 -3.04
C CYS A 91 -3.73 8.66 -4.41
N ASP A 92 -3.92 9.97 -4.45
CA ASP A 92 -3.64 10.82 -5.62
C ASP A 92 -2.28 10.57 -6.30
N ASN A 93 -1.21 10.42 -5.53
CA ASN A 93 0.13 10.15 -6.08
C ASN A 93 0.22 8.80 -6.81
N CYS A 94 -0.46 7.77 -6.29
CA CYS A 94 -0.38 6.42 -6.85
C CYS A 94 -1.51 6.11 -7.84
N ASN A 95 -2.59 6.90 -7.86
CA ASN A 95 -3.71 6.79 -8.81
C ASN A 95 -3.36 7.39 -10.19
N GLY A 96 -2.16 7.10 -10.65
CA GLY A 96 -1.49 7.55 -11.86
C GLY A 96 -0.24 6.72 -12.08
N LYS A 97 -0.36 5.43 -11.73
CA LYS A 97 0.65 4.40 -11.95
C LYS A 97 0.97 4.33 -13.44
N ILE A 98 2.16 3.87 -13.77
CA ILE A 98 2.55 3.64 -15.16
C ILE A 98 1.55 2.67 -15.80
N ASP A 99 1.09 2.93 -17.02
CA ASP A 99 0.03 2.15 -17.68
C ASP A 99 0.41 0.67 -17.84
N HIS A 100 -0.59 -0.23 -17.85
CA HIS A 100 -0.38 -1.66 -18.09
C HIS A 100 0.33 -1.96 -19.41
N ALA A 101 0.10 -1.18 -20.46
CA ALA A 101 0.79 -1.34 -21.75
C ALA A 101 2.31 -1.08 -21.67
N THR A 102 2.76 -0.30 -20.68
CA THR A 102 4.19 0.02 -20.49
C THR A 102 4.84 -0.91 -19.48
N ILE A 103 4.15 -1.18 -18.35
CA ILE A 103 4.58 -2.16 -17.36
C ILE A 103 3.38 -3.05 -17.03
N PRO A 104 3.31 -4.28 -17.58
CA PRO A 104 2.24 -5.21 -17.30
C PRO A 104 2.14 -5.52 -15.80
N ILE A 105 0.93 -5.79 -15.31
CA ILE A 105 0.73 -6.14 -13.90
C ILE A 105 1.39 -7.49 -13.52
N THR A 106 1.75 -8.32 -14.50
CA THR A 106 2.53 -9.54 -14.29
C THR A 106 3.99 -9.28 -13.93
N ASP A 107 4.48 -8.09 -14.28
CA ASP A 107 5.87 -7.68 -14.13
C ASP A 107 6.07 -6.80 -12.89
N ALA A 108 5.00 -6.57 -12.11
CA ALA A 108 5.01 -5.85 -10.86
C ALA A 108 4.37 -6.69 -9.75
N LEU A 109 4.79 -6.47 -8.51
CA LEU A 109 4.16 -7.07 -7.34
C LEU A 109 2.75 -6.49 -7.16
N ASP A 110 1.85 -7.33 -6.67
CA ASP A 110 0.48 -6.99 -6.32
C ASP A 110 0.29 -7.19 -4.81
N PRO A 111 -0.06 -6.15 -4.05
CA PRO A 111 -0.23 -6.27 -2.60
C PRO A 111 -1.31 -7.26 -2.22
N CYS A 112 -2.31 -7.53 -3.07
CA CYS A 112 -3.38 -8.48 -2.80
C CYS A 112 -3.07 -9.93 -3.25
N ARG A 113 -2.03 -10.16 -4.06
CA ARG A 113 -1.65 -11.49 -4.56
C ARG A 113 -0.31 -12.00 -4.02
N ASN A 114 0.58 -11.10 -3.60
CA ASN A 114 1.89 -11.48 -3.11
C ASN A 114 1.99 -11.39 -1.60
N THR A 115 2.62 -12.39 -0.98
CA THR A 115 2.85 -12.43 0.47
C THR A 115 3.90 -11.42 0.91
N ASN A 116 3.95 -11.08 2.20
CA ASN A 116 4.99 -10.19 2.73
C ASN A 116 6.40 -10.75 2.50
N THR A 117 6.55 -12.08 2.54
CA THR A 117 7.82 -12.74 2.24
C THR A 117 8.21 -12.52 0.78
N LYS A 118 7.27 -12.74 -0.17
CA LYS A 118 7.54 -12.49 -1.59
C LYS A 118 7.90 -11.02 -1.84
N ILE A 119 7.12 -10.08 -1.30
CA ILE A 119 7.39 -8.64 -1.46
C ILE A 119 8.76 -8.28 -0.86
N GLY A 120 9.08 -8.73 0.36
CA GLY A 120 10.35 -8.47 1.03
C GLY A 120 11.58 -9.18 0.44
N ASN A 121 11.38 -10.09 -0.51
CA ASN A 121 12.46 -10.69 -1.31
C ASN A 121 12.85 -9.81 -2.51
N HIS A 122 11.98 -8.89 -2.93
CA HIS A 122 12.16 -8.08 -4.13
C HIS A 122 12.31 -6.59 -3.83
N ILE A 123 11.76 -6.11 -2.71
CA ILE A 123 11.79 -4.70 -2.30
C ILE A 123 12.45 -4.59 -0.93
N THR A 124 13.27 -3.57 -0.77
CA THR A 124 13.86 -3.16 0.51
C THR A 124 13.84 -1.64 0.64
N PHE A 125 14.40 -1.14 1.73
CA PHE A 125 14.60 0.28 1.96
C PHE A 125 16.04 0.55 2.38
N THR A 126 16.57 1.69 1.95
CA THR A 126 17.77 2.32 2.48
C THR A 126 17.31 3.67 3.02
N ASP A 127 17.31 3.81 4.35
CA ASP A 127 16.68 4.94 5.04
C ASP A 127 15.22 5.15 4.58
N GLU A 128 14.86 6.34 4.10
CA GLU A 128 13.55 6.61 3.55
C GLU A 128 13.32 6.04 2.16
N GLN A 129 14.36 5.67 1.42
CA GLN A 129 14.30 5.38 -0.01
C GLN A 129 13.93 3.92 -0.24
N ILE A 130 13.07 3.65 -1.22
CA ILE A 130 12.64 2.29 -1.57
C ILE A 130 13.53 1.82 -2.70
N THR A 131 14.06 0.61 -2.58
CA THR A 131 14.99 0.09 -3.56
C THR A 131 14.67 -1.37 -3.90
N ALA A 132 15.07 -1.79 -5.09
CA ALA A 132 15.00 -3.20 -5.47
C ALA A 132 16.04 -3.98 -4.65
N LYS A 133 15.58 -4.99 -3.91
CA LYS A 133 16.47 -5.81 -3.09
C LYS A 133 17.38 -6.63 -4.00
N ASN A 134 18.70 -6.53 -3.80
CA ASN A 134 19.72 -7.24 -4.55
C ASN A 134 19.55 -7.11 -6.09
N GLY A 135 19.15 -5.94 -6.58
CA GLY A 135 18.96 -5.70 -8.01
C GLY A 135 17.77 -6.44 -8.63
N SER A 136 16.82 -6.92 -7.82
CA SER A 136 15.63 -7.65 -8.27
C SER A 136 14.85 -6.94 -9.39
N PRO A 137 14.76 -7.51 -10.61
CA PRO A 137 14.03 -6.89 -11.73
C PRO A 137 12.55 -6.66 -11.41
N LEU A 138 11.88 -7.65 -10.83
CA LEU A 138 10.49 -7.54 -10.36
C LEU A 138 10.32 -6.42 -9.32
N GLY A 139 11.34 -6.18 -8.50
CA GLY A 139 11.34 -5.11 -7.50
C GLY A 139 11.43 -3.73 -8.16
N LEU A 140 12.34 -3.60 -9.13
CA LEU A 140 12.53 -2.38 -9.91
C LEU A 140 11.26 -1.99 -10.67
N GLU A 141 10.67 -2.94 -11.41
CA GLU A 141 9.43 -2.71 -12.16
C GLU A 141 8.25 -2.41 -11.23
N THR A 142 8.20 -3.02 -10.04
CA THR A 142 7.19 -2.66 -9.03
C THR A 142 7.34 -1.21 -8.58
N ILE A 143 8.56 -0.79 -8.22
CA ILE A 143 8.83 0.58 -7.75
C ILE A 143 8.44 1.58 -8.84
N LYS A 144 8.85 1.32 -10.09
CA LYS A 144 8.54 2.14 -11.26
C LYS A 144 7.04 2.17 -11.57
N LYS A 145 6.38 1.01 -11.64
CA LYS A 145 4.93 0.87 -11.92
C LYS A 145 4.12 1.78 -11.01
N TYR A 146 4.33 1.68 -9.70
CA TYR A 146 3.53 2.43 -8.71
C TYR A 146 4.18 3.72 -8.24
N ARG A 147 5.31 4.11 -8.84
CA ARG A 147 6.06 5.34 -8.55
C ARG A 147 6.35 5.48 -7.07
N LEU A 148 6.90 4.42 -6.47
CA LEU A 148 7.06 4.32 -5.02
C LEU A 148 8.24 5.16 -4.50
N ASP A 149 9.14 5.55 -5.38
CA ASP A 149 10.40 6.28 -5.21
C ASP A 149 10.28 7.78 -5.52
N THR A 150 9.07 8.35 -5.49
CA THR A 150 8.91 9.80 -5.67
C THR A 150 9.41 10.56 -4.45
N GLU A 151 9.96 11.76 -4.65
CA GLU A 151 10.39 12.67 -3.57
C GLU A 151 9.30 12.91 -2.52
N LEU A 152 8.03 12.97 -2.95
CA LEU A 152 6.87 13.08 -2.06
C LEU A 152 6.77 11.88 -1.11
N LEU A 153 6.97 10.66 -1.61
CA LEU A 153 6.91 9.45 -0.79
C LEU A 153 8.16 9.29 0.07
N ASP A 154 9.33 9.71 -0.39
CA ASP A 154 10.54 9.78 0.42
C ASP A 154 10.36 10.75 1.58
N LYS A 155 9.88 11.97 1.33
CA LYS A 155 9.56 12.96 2.36
C LYS A 155 8.59 12.41 3.41
N ARG A 156 7.53 11.71 2.98
CA ARG A 156 6.55 11.09 3.89
C ARG A 156 7.18 9.97 4.73
N ARG A 157 8.10 9.19 4.16
CA ARG A 157 8.85 8.15 4.87
C ARG A 157 9.83 8.74 5.88
N ILE A 158 10.58 9.79 5.51
CA ILE A 158 11.42 10.59 6.42
C ILE A 158 10.59 11.09 7.61
N ASP A 159 9.41 11.63 7.37
CA ASP A 159 8.58 12.16 8.46
C ASP A 159 8.16 11.06 9.45
N GLN A 160 7.95 9.82 8.99
CA GLN A 160 7.72 8.68 9.89
C GLN A 160 9.00 8.22 10.58
N LEU A 161 10.14 8.19 9.88
CA LEU A 161 11.44 7.87 10.49
C LEU A 161 11.79 8.86 11.61
N LYS A 162 11.48 10.14 11.46
CA LYS A 162 11.67 11.15 12.52
C LYS A 162 10.84 10.86 13.76
N ILE A 163 9.62 10.37 13.62
CA ILE A 163 8.77 9.98 14.76
C ILE A 163 9.39 8.77 15.48
N PHE A 164 9.82 7.76 14.71
CA PHE A 164 10.51 6.60 15.25
C PHE A 164 11.83 6.97 15.97
N GLN A 165 12.65 7.83 15.35
CA GLN A 165 13.91 8.29 15.90
C GLN A 165 13.73 9.02 17.24
N LYS A 166 12.71 9.89 17.35
CA LYS A 166 12.39 10.56 18.62
C LYS A 166 12.09 9.55 19.73
N LEU A 167 11.28 8.53 19.45
CA LEU A 167 10.99 7.46 20.40
C LEU A 167 12.26 6.69 20.78
N LEU A 168 13.09 6.33 19.81
CA LEU A 168 14.34 5.61 20.04
C LEU A 168 15.29 6.40 20.96
N ILE A 169 15.42 7.72 20.73
CA ILE A 169 16.23 8.61 21.58
C ILE A 169 15.67 8.64 23.01
N THR A 170 14.36 8.79 23.19
CA THR A 170 13.74 8.77 24.53
C THR A 170 14.01 7.45 25.26
N VAL A 171 13.90 6.33 24.55
CA VAL A 171 14.19 5.00 25.10
C VAL A 171 15.67 4.88 25.49
N GLN A 172 16.59 5.33 24.63
CA GLN A 172 18.03 5.33 24.92
C GLN A 172 18.39 6.21 26.12
N GLN A 173 17.83 7.41 26.22
CA GLN A 173 18.01 8.29 27.37
C GLN A 173 17.51 7.64 28.67
N THR A 174 16.37 6.93 28.61
CA THR A 174 15.82 6.20 29.75
C THR A 174 16.74 5.05 30.19
N LEU A 175 17.30 4.30 29.24
CA LEU A 175 18.28 3.25 29.53
C LEU A 175 19.50 3.81 30.26
N ILE A 176 20.07 4.89 29.75
CA ILE A 176 21.26 5.55 30.33
C ILE A 176 20.95 6.05 31.74
N ALA A 177 19.84 6.78 31.92
CA ALA A 177 19.45 7.34 33.21
C ALA A 177 19.21 6.27 34.29
N GLN A 178 18.80 5.06 33.88
CA GLN A 178 18.53 3.94 34.77
C GLN A 178 19.67 2.92 34.85
N GLY A 179 20.80 3.16 34.16
CA GLY A 179 21.93 2.22 34.12
C GLY A 179 21.58 0.85 33.50
N ARG A 180 20.56 0.79 32.64
CA ARG A 180 20.12 -0.45 31.98
C ARG A 180 20.85 -0.67 30.66
N ASN A 181 21.20 -1.92 30.37
CA ASN A 181 21.80 -2.35 29.11
C ASN A 181 20.80 -3.02 28.15
N SER A 182 19.53 -3.13 28.54
CA SER A 182 18.51 -3.82 27.76
C SER A 182 17.14 -3.16 27.85
N LEU A 183 16.41 -3.23 26.74
CA LEU A 183 15.05 -2.73 26.63
C LEU A 183 14.09 -3.55 27.49
N SER A 184 13.22 -2.85 28.23
CA SER A 184 12.05 -3.45 28.85
C SER A 184 11.07 -3.95 27.79
N GLN A 185 10.14 -4.82 28.21
CA GLN A 185 9.11 -5.33 27.31
C GLN A 185 8.24 -4.23 26.73
N ALA A 186 7.90 -3.21 27.53
CA ALA A 186 7.09 -2.08 27.09
C ALA A 186 7.82 -1.22 26.04
N GLU A 187 9.13 -0.97 26.22
CA GLU A 187 9.93 -0.22 25.23
C GLU A 187 10.08 -0.99 23.91
N LYS A 188 10.32 -2.31 23.99
CA LYS A 188 10.32 -3.17 22.80
C LYS A 188 8.98 -3.08 22.07
N GLN A 189 7.88 -3.23 22.78
CA GLN A 189 6.54 -3.13 22.20
C GLN A 189 6.29 -1.76 21.55
N ALA A 190 6.71 -0.66 22.21
CA ALA A 190 6.57 0.69 21.67
C ALA A 190 7.30 0.87 20.33
N LEU A 191 8.52 0.35 20.20
CA LEU A 191 9.28 0.37 18.94
C LEU A 191 8.64 -0.54 17.88
N GLN A 192 8.14 -1.70 18.30
CA GLN A 192 7.52 -2.71 17.43
C GLN A 192 6.13 -2.31 16.89
N ILE A 193 5.50 -1.25 17.42
CA ILE A 193 4.25 -0.72 16.88
C ILE A 193 4.42 -0.28 15.42
N PHE A 194 5.58 0.26 15.05
CA PHE A 194 5.80 0.82 13.71
C PHE A 194 5.75 -0.22 12.58
N LYS A 195 6.03 -1.50 12.87
CA LYS A 195 5.88 -2.59 11.88
C LYS A 195 4.46 -3.15 11.77
N GLN A 196 3.51 -2.66 12.57
CA GLN A 196 2.17 -3.23 12.59
C GLN A 196 1.41 -2.92 11.28
N PRO A 197 0.56 -3.85 10.80
CA PRO A 197 -0.17 -3.74 9.54
C PRO A 197 -0.96 -2.45 9.31
N ASP A 198 -1.39 -1.78 10.37
CA ASP A 198 -2.20 -0.56 10.39
C ASP A 198 -1.34 0.73 10.42
N GLN A 199 -0.04 0.62 10.68
CA GLN A 199 0.88 1.75 10.67
C GLN A 199 1.38 2.08 9.26
N PRO A 200 1.64 3.36 8.96
CA PRO A 200 2.18 3.76 7.66
C PRO A 200 3.58 3.18 7.45
N PHE A 201 3.90 2.79 6.22
CA PHE A 201 5.20 2.24 5.84
C PHE A 201 5.66 1.06 6.71
N SER A 202 4.71 0.22 7.12
CA SER A 202 4.97 -0.88 8.06
C SER A 202 6.03 -1.88 7.57
N LEU A 203 6.16 -2.10 6.24
CA LEU A 203 7.24 -2.94 5.70
C LEU A 203 8.63 -2.31 5.91
N MET A 204 8.77 -1.00 5.74
CA MET A 204 10.03 -0.29 5.96
C MET A 204 10.48 -0.48 7.42
N PHE A 205 9.59 -0.26 8.38
CA PHE A 205 9.89 -0.47 9.79
C PHE A 205 10.13 -1.93 10.15
N LYS A 206 9.43 -2.88 9.51
CA LYS A 206 9.73 -4.30 9.66
C LYS A 206 11.18 -4.63 9.27
N ILE A 207 11.68 -4.02 8.19
CA ILE A 207 13.05 -4.22 7.71
C ILE A 207 14.06 -3.55 8.65
N ILE A 208 13.83 -2.29 9.03
CA ILE A 208 14.71 -1.55 9.96
C ILE A 208 14.82 -2.29 11.29
N LEU A 209 13.69 -2.65 11.91
CA LEU A 209 13.70 -3.35 13.20
C LEU A 209 14.44 -4.70 13.12
N ALA A 210 14.30 -5.43 12.01
CA ALA A 210 15.03 -6.67 11.80
C ALA A 210 16.55 -6.45 11.64
N GLN A 211 16.99 -5.38 10.98
CA GLN A 211 18.43 -5.06 10.83
C GLN A 211 19.11 -4.78 12.18
N TYR A 212 18.40 -4.15 13.12
CA TYR A 212 18.93 -3.76 14.43
C TYR A 212 18.55 -4.72 15.57
N ASN A 213 17.92 -5.86 15.26
CA ASN A 213 17.43 -6.82 16.26
C ASN A 213 16.51 -6.19 17.32
N LEU A 214 15.66 -5.25 16.91
CA LEU A 214 14.69 -4.54 17.73
C LEU A 214 13.29 -5.14 17.60
#